data_AF-A0AAD1SVY1-F1
#
_entry.id   AF-A0AAD1SVY1-F1
#
_cell.length_a   1.000
_cell.length_b   1.000
_cell.length_c   1.000
_cell.angle_alpha   90.00
_cell.angle_beta   90.00
_cell.angle_gamma   90.00
#
_symmetry.space_group_name_H-M   'P 1'
#
loop_
_entity.id
_entity.type
_entity.pdbx_description
1 polymer ?
#
loop_
_entity_poly.entity_id
_entity_poly.type
_entity_poly.pdbx_seq_one_letter_code
_entity_poly.pdbx_strand_id
1 'polypeptide(L)'
;MSGFYVNAAEDSMQLLPHVRPARLPSHLFTRSLVAPTADPFYSLWAEKGSNPMLNRRLGSQGFGASVAAMTSFPPQRYHYFLVLDFEATCDKPQIHPQEIIEFPILKLNGRTMEIESTFHTYVQPVVHPQLTPFATELTGIIQEMVDGQPTLSQVLERVEEWMGKEGLLDPSVKSIFVTCGDWDLKLMLTALP
;
A
#
# COMPACT_ATOMS: atom_id res chain seq x y z
N MET A 1 -0.45 5.18 20.62
CA MET A 1 -0.60 6.21 19.57
C MET A 1 -1.95 6.01 18.89
N SER A 2 -2.82 7.02 18.86
CA SER A 2 -4.11 6.97 18.16
C SER A 2 -3.93 7.52 16.75
N GLY A 3 -3.78 6.65 15.76
CA GLY A 3 -3.75 7.01 14.34
C GLY A 3 -5.15 6.96 13.73
N PHE A 4 -5.49 7.95 12.91
CA PHE A 4 -6.68 7.91 12.06
C PHE A 4 -6.32 7.20 10.74
N TYR A 5 -7.11 6.22 10.33
CA TYR A 5 -7.00 5.56 9.02
C TYR A 5 -8.21 5.94 8.16
N VAL A 6 -8.00 6.08 6.86
CA VAL A 6 -9.07 6.26 5.87
C VAL A 6 -8.97 5.11 4.88
N ASN A 7 -10.00 4.26 4.88
CA ASN A 7 -10.19 3.24 3.87
C ASN A 7 -10.60 3.95 2.55
N ALA A 8 -9.77 3.82 1.52
CA ALA A 8 -10.05 4.41 0.20
C ALA A 8 -11.19 3.71 -0.57
N ALA A 9 -11.73 2.59 -0.05
CA ALA A 9 -12.79 1.82 -0.67
C ALA A 9 -14.21 2.24 -0.23
N GLU A 10 -14.38 3.05 0.81
CA GLU A 10 -15.69 3.55 1.23
C GLU A 10 -15.66 5.06 1.43
N ASP A 11 -16.20 5.78 0.45
CA ASP A 11 -16.47 7.20 0.51
C ASP A 11 -17.60 7.45 1.54
N SER A 12 -17.25 7.45 2.84
CA SER A 12 -18.12 7.86 3.96
C SER A 12 -17.32 8.07 5.24
N MET A 13 -17.09 9.34 5.59
CA MET A 13 -16.51 9.77 6.85
C MET A 13 -17.42 9.38 8.03
N GLN A 14 -17.18 8.24 8.69
CA GLN A 14 -17.84 7.91 9.96
C GLN A 14 -16.97 8.30 11.15
N LEU A 15 -17.33 9.44 11.77
CA LEU A 15 -16.93 9.81 13.12
C LEU A 15 -17.75 8.96 14.12
N LEU A 16 -17.12 8.10 14.92
CA LEU A 16 -17.81 7.38 16.00
C LEU A 16 -17.52 8.03 17.37
N PRO A 17 -18.53 8.57 18.08
CA PRO A 17 -18.43 8.92 19.48
C PRO A 17 -18.76 7.72 20.40
N HIS A 18 -18.25 7.79 21.63
CA HIS A 18 -18.40 6.83 22.72
C HIS A 18 -19.84 6.29 22.95
N VAL A 19 -20.03 4.97 22.95
CA VAL A 19 -21.06 4.25 23.74
C VAL A 19 -20.58 2.82 24.09
N ARG A 20 -20.85 2.38 25.33
CA ARG A 20 -20.58 1.06 25.94
C ARG A 20 -21.53 -0.06 25.41
N PRO A 21 -21.28 -1.36 25.69
CA PRO A 21 -21.73 -2.46 24.84
C PRO A 21 -23.12 -2.99 25.19
N ALA A 22 -23.86 -3.45 24.17
CA ALA A 22 -25.02 -4.30 24.30
C ALA A 22 -25.02 -5.40 23.22
N ARG A 23 -25.46 -6.59 23.61
CA ARG A 23 -25.39 -7.88 22.91
C ARG A 23 -26.52 -8.12 21.88
N LEU A 24 -26.22 -9.08 20.96
CA LEU A 24 -27.09 -10.05 20.24
C LEU A 24 -27.87 -9.59 18.99
N PRO A 25 -28.30 -10.50 18.07
CA PRO A 25 -27.83 -11.85 17.72
C PRO A 25 -27.63 -12.09 16.20
N SER A 26 -27.08 -13.27 15.88
CA SER A 26 -26.96 -13.90 14.56
C SER A 26 -28.32 -14.19 13.88
N HIS A 27 -28.37 -14.06 12.55
CA HIS A 27 -28.93 -14.99 11.55
C HIS A 27 -29.46 -14.24 10.30
N LEU A 28 -29.16 -14.81 9.12
CA LEU A 28 -29.66 -14.52 7.76
C LEU A 28 -28.95 -13.31 7.09
N PHE A 29 -28.18 -13.46 6.01
CA PHE A 29 -28.57 -14.11 4.75
C PHE A 29 -27.45 -14.94 4.10
N THR A 30 -27.85 -16.14 3.68
CA THR A 30 -27.21 -17.01 2.70
C THR A 30 -27.44 -16.45 1.30
N ARG A 31 -26.40 -16.30 0.46
CA ARG A 31 -26.38 -16.79 -0.94
C ARG A 31 -25.00 -16.63 -1.58
N SER A 32 -24.50 -17.75 -2.11
CA SER A 32 -23.36 -17.88 -3.01
C SER A 32 -23.61 -17.16 -4.34
N LEU A 33 -22.56 -16.59 -4.97
CA LEU A 33 -22.02 -17.07 -6.25
C LEU A 33 -20.93 -16.14 -6.84
N VAL A 34 -19.84 -16.80 -7.26
CA VAL A 34 -18.97 -16.50 -8.42
C VAL A 34 -17.85 -15.45 -8.26
N ALA A 35 -16.62 -15.94 -8.42
CA ALA A 35 -15.39 -15.17 -8.56
C ALA A 35 -15.27 -14.53 -9.95
N PRO A 36 -14.83 -13.26 -10.05
CA PRO A 36 -14.12 -12.72 -11.21
C PRO A 36 -12.60 -12.83 -10.94
N THR A 37 -11.88 -13.69 -11.64
CA THR A 37 -10.98 -13.33 -12.76
C THR A 37 -10.04 -12.17 -12.45
N ALA A 38 -8.76 -12.53 -12.25
CA ALA A 38 -7.54 -11.75 -12.44
C ALA A 38 -7.67 -10.21 -12.39
N ASP A 39 -7.15 -9.64 -11.30
CA ASP A 39 -7.03 -8.19 -11.13
C ASP A 39 -6.18 -7.55 -12.24
N PRO A 40 -6.60 -6.41 -12.81
CA PRO A 40 -5.91 -5.74 -13.92
C PRO A 40 -4.74 -4.84 -13.47
N PHE A 41 -4.31 -4.92 -12.21
CA PHE A 41 -3.30 -4.01 -11.65
C PHE A 41 -1.84 -4.34 -12.01
N TYR A 42 -1.56 -5.51 -12.59
CA TYR A 42 -0.19 -5.95 -12.90
C TYR A 42 0.37 -5.44 -14.25
N SER A 43 -0.45 -4.82 -15.11
CA SER A 43 -0.02 -4.46 -16.48
C SER A 43 0.65 -3.08 -16.60
N LEU A 44 0.74 -2.28 -15.52
CA LEU A 44 1.25 -0.90 -15.61
C LEU A 44 2.74 -0.75 -15.22
N TRP A 45 3.37 -1.80 -14.68
CA TRP A 45 4.74 -1.72 -14.15
C TRP A 45 5.78 -2.53 -14.94
N ALA A 46 5.45 -2.97 -16.16
CA ALA A 46 6.37 -3.71 -17.01
C ALA A 46 6.31 -3.27 -18.49
N GLU A 47 6.71 -2.05 -18.81
CA GLU A 47 7.12 -1.71 -20.19
C GLU A 47 8.16 -0.57 -20.22
N LYS A 48 9.44 -0.95 -20.26
CA LYS A 48 10.51 -0.16 -20.87
C LYS A 48 11.22 -1.05 -21.89
N GLY A 49 11.08 -0.73 -23.18
CA GLY A 49 11.82 -1.42 -24.23
C GLY A 49 11.41 -1.05 -25.66
N SER A 50 11.92 0.10 -26.13
CA SER A 50 12.46 0.33 -27.49
C SER A 50 11.65 -0.08 -28.74
N ASN A 51 11.32 0.91 -29.59
CA ASN A 51 11.45 0.75 -31.05
C ASN A 51 11.70 2.10 -31.77
N PRO A 52 12.39 2.10 -32.92
CA PRO A 52 13.14 3.25 -33.41
C PRO A 52 12.42 4.07 -34.49
N MET A 53 12.88 5.32 -34.61
CA MET A 53 12.94 6.19 -35.78
C MET A 53 11.74 6.24 -36.75
N LEU A 54 11.09 7.42 -36.80
CA LEU A 54 10.64 7.98 -38.07
C LEU A 54 11.05 9.45 -38.18
N ASN A 55 11.91 9.70 -39.18
CA ASN A 55 12.45 11.00 -39.54
C ASN A 55 11.41 11.82 -40.33
N ARG A 56 11.09 13.04 -39.90
CA ARG A 56 10.58 14.06 -40.84
C ARG A 56 11.03 15.47 -40.41
N ARG A 57 11.54 16.18 -41.41
CA ARG A 57 12.35 17.39 -41.33
C ARG A 57 11.58 18.65 -40.89
N LEU A 58 12.31 19.44 -40.08
CA LEU A 58 12.39 20.91 -39.95
C LEU A 58 11.33 21.77 -40.65
N GLY A 59 10.61 22.53 -39.81
CA GLY A 59 10.03 23.84 -40.13
C GLY A 59 10.20 24.76 -38.93
N SER A 60 10.96 25.83 -39.12
CA SER A 60 11.22 26.89 -38.15
C SER A 60 9.94 27.65 -37.79
N GLN A 61 9.73 27.95 -36.50
CA GLN A 61 9.42 29.27 -35.94
C GLN A 61 8.70 29.15 -34.58
N GLY A 62 9.11 29.99 -33.62
CA GLY A 62 8.29 30.37 -32.47
C GLY A 62 8.77 29.84 -31.12
N PHE A 63 9.45 30.70 -30.36
CA PHE A 63 9.53 30.59 -28.91
C PHE A 63 8.10 30.67 -28.34
N GLY A 64 7.55 29.51 -28.01
CA GLY A 64 6.36 29.37 -27.21
C GLY A 64 6.59 28.14 -26.36
N ALA A 65 7.25 28.31 -25.22
CA ALA A 65 7.23 27.29 -24.18
C ALA A 65 5.75 27.03 -23.89
N SER A 66 5.25 25.90 -24.39
CA SER A 66 3.96 25.39 -23.97
C SER A 66 4.15 25.07 -22.51
N VAL A 67 3.77 26.03 -21.65
CA VAL A 67 3.47 25.77 -20.25
C VAL A 67 2.27 24.84 -20.34
N ALA A 68 2.55 23.55 -20.56
CA ALA A 68 1.59 22.49 -20.38
C ALA A 68 1.00 22.77 -19.01
N ALA A 69 -0.27 23.17 -19.02
CA ALA A 69 -0.97 23.64 -17.86
C ALA A 69 -0.66 22.68 -16.72
N MET A 70 0.08 23.16 -15.73
CA MET A 70 0.27 22.43 -14.49
C MET A 70 -1.13 22.29 -13.93
N THR A 71 -1.78 21.16 -14.16
CA THR A 71 -3.03 20.83 -13.48
C THR A 71 -2.64 20.66 -12.03
N SER A 72 -2.64 21.76 -11.29
CA SER A 72 -2.45 21.73 -9.85
C SER A 72 -3.56 20.85 -9.29
N PHE A 73 -3.17 19.75 -8.65
CA PHE A 73 -4.12 18.93 -7.92
C PHE A 73 -4.94 19.81 -6.96
N PRO A 74 -6.24 19.52 -6.76
CA PRO A 74 -7.02 20.29 -5.80
C PRO A 74 -6.32 20.27 -4.43
N PRO A 75 -6.45 21.35 -3.62
CA PRO A 75 -5.82 21.39 -2.31
C PRO A 75 -6.20 20.18 -1.45
N GLN A 76 -5.20 19.47 -0.93
CA GLN A 76 -5.40 18.31 -0.07
C GLN A 76 -5.36 18.71 1.40
N ARG A 77 -6.09 17.97 2.24
CA ARG A 77 -6.12 18.18 3.70
C ARG A 77 -4.82 17.75 4.39
N TYR A 78 -4.13 16.78 3.80
CA TYR A 78 -2.89 16.20 4.30
C TYR A 78 -1.72 16.69 3.44
N HIS A 79 -0.57 16.91 4.07
CA HIS A 79 0.68 17.21 3.38
C HIS A 79 1.23 15.98 2.68
N TYR A 80 1.03 14.79 3.27
CA TYR A 80 1.53 13.53 2.74
C TYR A 80 0.49 12.42 2.80
N PHE A 81 0.47 11.58 1.77
CA PHE A 81 -0.19 10.28 1.77
C PHE A 81 0.87 9.20 1.87
N LEU A 82 0.70 8.26 2.81
CA LEU A 82 1.59 7.13 3.03
C LEU A 82 0.92 5.89 2.45
N VAL A 83 1.20 5.59 1.18
CA VAL A 83 0.58 4.45 0.48
C VAL A 83 1.28 3.17 0.92
N LEU A 84 0.52 2.23 1.45
CA LEU A 84 0.98 0.99 2.06
C LEU A 84 0.20 -0.18 1.45
N ASP A 85 0.91 -1.27 1.14
CA ASP A 85 0.36 -2.47 0.52
C ASP A 85 1.17 -3.68 0.99
N PHE A 86 0.65 -4.48 1.91
CA PHE A 86 1.40 -5.62 2.44
C PHE A 86 1.30 -6.83 1.54
N GLU A 87 2.39 -7.59 1.45
CA GLU A 87 2.32 -8.98 1.02
C GLU A 87 2.42 -9.90 2.25
N ALA A 88 1.74 -11.05 2.21
CA ALA A 88 1.74 -12.00 3.30
C ALA A 88 1.88 -13.47 2.87
N THR A 89 2.27 -14.31 3.82
CA THR A 89 2.17 -15.76 3.65
C THR A 89 0.71 -16.16 3.37
N CYS A 90 0.51 -17.07 2.42
CA CYS A 90 -0.80 -17.60 2.06
C CYS A 90 -0.69 -19.00 1.43
N ASP A 91 -1.80 -19.75 1.39
CA ASP A 91 -1.89 -21.07 0.74
C ASP A 91 -3.35 -21.42 0.39
N LYS A 92 -3.56 -22.58 -0.22
CA LYS A 92 -4.87 -23.19 -0.53
C LYS A 92 -4.94 -24.62 0.03
N PRO A 93 -5.68 -24.86 1.14
CA PRO A 93 -6.52 -23.93 1.89
C PRO A 93 -5.71 -22.88 2.67
N GLN A 94 -6.36 -21.78 3.07
CA GLN A 94 -5.71 -20.67 3.76
C GLN A 94 -4.97 -21.14 5.01
N ILE A 95 -3.72 -20.71 5.14
CA ILE A 95 -2.89 -20.93 6.33
C ILE A 95 -3.15 -19.86 7.38
N HIS A 96 -3.03 -20.25 8.64
CA HIS A 96 -3.15 -19.36 9.78
C HIS A 96 -1.99 -19.57 10.77
N PRO A 97 -1.41 -18.50 11.33
CA PRO A 97 -1.61 -17.11 10.92
C PRO A 97 -1.04 -16.83 9.52
N GLN A 98 -1.55 -15.80 8.86
CA GLN A 98 -0.83 -15.17 7.75
C GLN A 98 0.15 -14.16 8.36
N GLU A 99 1.35 -14.06 7.79
CA GLU A 99 2.43 -13.21 8.29
C GLU A 99 2.88 -12.28 7.16
N ILE A 100 3.09 -11.00 7.46
CA ILE A 100 3.62 -10.02 6.50
C ILE A 100 5.02 -10.48 6.05
N ILE A 101 5.26 -10.49 4.74
CA ILE A 101 6.54 -10.85 4.11
C ILE A 101 7.14 -9.72 3.25
N GLU A 102 6.38 -8.65 2.99
CA GLU A 102 6.86 -7.42 2.36
C GLU A 102 6.18 -6.21 2.99
N PHE A 103 6.95 -5.14 3.24
CA PHE A 103 6.48 -3.92 3.90
C PHE A 103 6.90 -2.66 3.10
N PRO A 104 6.17 -2.30 2.04
CA PRO A 104 6.41 -1.08 1.27
C PRO A 104 5.58 0.10 1.79
N ILE A 105 6.18 1.28 1.93
CA ILE A 105 5.48 2.55 2.15
C ILE A 105 5.98 3.59 1.14
N LEU A 106 5.06 4.19 0.38
CA LEU A 106 5.36 5.34 -0.48
C LEU A 106 4.87 6.63 0.18
N LYS A 107 5.79 7.60 0.34
CA LYS A 107 5.47 8.96 0.78
C LYS A 107 5.14 9.82 -0.45
N LEU A 108 3.86 10.05 -0.69
CA LEU A 108 3.38 10.93 -1.76
C LEU A 108 3.13 12.34 -1.22
N ASN A 109 3.63 13.35 -1.92
CA ASN A 109 3.35 14.75 -1.62
C ASN A 109 1.90 15.08 -1.99
N GLY A 110 1.10 15.57 -1.04
CA GLY A 110 -0.31 15.87 -1.26
C GLY A 110 -0.58 17.04 -2.21
N ARG A 111 0.41 17.89 -2.51
CA ARG A 111 0.29 18.99 -3.48
C ARG A 111 0.66 18.56 -4.89
N THR A 112 1.75 17.81 -5.05
CA THR A 112 2.28 17.45 -6.37
C THR A 112 1.88 16.05 -6.81
N MET A 113 1.41 15.21 -5.88
CA MET A 113 1.16 13.78 -6.05
C MET A 113 2.39 12.99 -6.51
N GLU A 114 3.59 13.57 -6.34
CA GLU A 114 4.85 12.90 -6.63
C GLU A 114 5.31 12.09 -5.42
N ILE A 115 6.00 10.98 -5.68
CA ILE A 115 6.65 10.17 -4.65
C ILE A 115 7.92 10.88 -4.22
N GLU A 116 8.01 11.29 -2.96
CA GLU A 116 9.19 11.94 -2.40
C GLU A 116 10.14 10.96 -1.73
N SER A 117 9.62 9.85 -1.19
CA SER A 117 10.43 8.81 -0.55
C SER A 117 9.70 7.47 -0.58
N THR A 118 10.48 6.39 -0.51
CA THR A 118 10.00 5.02 -0.38
C THR A 118 10.70 4.35 0.80
N PHE A 119 9.92 3.72 1.67
CA PHE A 119 10.40 2.68 2.57
C PHE A 119 10.04 1.33 1.96
N HIS A 120 10.98 0.38 1.97
CA HIS A 120 10.75 -0.95 1.44
C HIS A 120 11.65 -1.94 2.16
N THR A 121 11.08 -3.04 2.62
CA THR A 121 11.83 -4.18 3.15
C THR A 121 11.02 -5.46 3.02
N TYR A 122 11.71 -6.57 2.79
CA TYR A 122 11.15 -7.89 3.04
C TYR A 122 11.17 -8.19 4.54
N VAL A 123 10.31 -9.12 4.95
CA VAL A 123 10.12 -9.51 6.35
C VAL A 123 10.26 -11.02 6.44
N GLN A 124 11.01 -11.50 7.43
CA GLN A 124 11.14 -12.94 7.67
C GLN A 124 9.93 -13.44 8.48
N PRO A 125 9.08 -14.35 7.94
CA PRO A 125 8.01 -14.96 8.71
C PRO A 125 8.59 -15.92 9.76
N VAL A 126 7.94 -16.00 10.92
CA VAL A 126 8.42 -16.73 12.10
C VAL A 126 7.63 -18.01 12.33
N VAL A 127 6.32 -18.00 12.08
CA VAL A 127 5.44 -19.16 12.30
C VAL A 127 5.49 -20.12 11.11
N HIS A 128 5.38 -19.59 9.89
CA HIS A 128 5.46 -20.34 8.64
C HIS A 128 6.65 -19.82 7.81
N PRO A 129 7.91 -20.15 8.19
CA PRO A 129 9.11 -19.57 7.58
C PRO A 129 9.31 -19.96 6.11
N GLN A 130 8.72 -21.08 5.69
CA GLN A 130 8.78 -21.54 4.29
C GLN A 130 7.60 -20.99 3.50
N LEU A 131 7.88 -20.20 2.46
CA LEU A 131 6.87 -19.72 1.54
C LEU A 131 6.29 -20.90 0.74
N THR A 132 4.98 -20.88 0.56
CA THR A 132 4.30 -21.86 -0.28
C THR A 132 4.48 -21.49 -1.75
N PRO A 133 4.42 -22.47 -2.69
CA PRO A 133 4.41 -22.16 -4.11
C PRO A 133 3.28 -21.21 -4.50
N PHE A 134 2.13 -21.30 -3.82
CA PHE A 134 1.00 -20.41 -4.07
C PHE A 134 1.30 -18.96 -3.67
N ALA A 135 1.94 -18.73 -2.53
CA ALA A 135 2.36 -17.39 -2.11
C ALA A 135 3.37 -16.79 -3.09
N THR A 136 4.35 -17.58 -3.52
CA THR A 136 5.33 -17.14 -4.53
C THR A 136 4.67 -16.85 -5.89
N GLU A 137 3.72 -17.67 -6.33
CA GLU A 137 2.99 -17.43 -7.59
C GLU A 137 2.17 -16.15 -7.55
N LEU A 138 1.53 -15.85 -6.41
CA LEU A 138 0.66 -14.69 -6.25
C LEU A 138 1.44 -13.37 -6.12
N THR A 139 2.52 -13.38 -5.33
CA THR A 139 3.26 -12.16 -4.93
C THR A 139 4.55 -11.95 -5.74
N GLY A 140 5.10 -13.01 -6.33
CA GLY A 140 6.43 -13.00 -6.96
C GLY A 140 7.60 -13.10 -5.97
N ILE A 141 7.34 -13.17 -4.65
CA ILE A 141 8.37 -13.25 -3.62
C ILE A 141 8.87 -14.70 -3.49
N ILE A 142 10.18 -14.89 -3.62
CA ILE A 142 10.85 -16.19 -3.44
C ILE A 142 11.48 -16.30 -2.04
N GLN A 143 11.77 -17.53 -1.62
CA GLN A 143 12.28 -17.81 -0.28
C GLN A 143 13.54 -17.02 0.06
N GLU A 144 14.45 -16.87 -0.91
CA GLU A 144 15.72 -16.17 -0.76
C GLU A 144 15.55 -14.66 -0.48
N MET A 145 14.37 -14.10 -0.80
CA MET A 145 14.08 -12.68 -0.53
C MET A 145 13.68 -12.45 0.92
N VAL A 146 13.09 -13.45 1.59
CA VAL A 146 12.63 -13.37 3.00
C VAL A 146 13.61 -14.00 3.98
N ASP A 147 14.47 -14.91 3.52
CA ASP A 147 15.47 -15.57 4.36
C ASP A 147 16.49 -14.58 4.93
N GLY A 148 16.63 -14.59 6.26
CA GLY A 148 17.57 -13.71 6.97
C GLY A 148 17.16 -12.24 7.01
N GLN A 149 15.95 -11.90 6.55
CA GLN A 149 15.39 -10.57 6.70
C GLN A 149 15.00 -10.29 8.15
N PRO A 150 14.75 -9.02 8.52
CA PRO A 150 14.32 -8.68 9.86
C PRO A 150 12.92 -9.27 10.15
N THR A 151 12.65 -9.53 11.42
CA THR A 151 11.30 -9.88 11.86
C THR A 151 10.37 -8.66 11.76
N LEU A 152 9.06 -8.89 11.75
CA LEU A 152 8.08 -7.80 11.66
C LEU A 152 8.28 -6.75 12.77
N SER A 153 8.60 -7.16 14.00
CA SER A 153 8.89 -6.23 15.09
C SER A 153 10.07 -5.30 14.76
N GLN A 154 11.15 -5.83 14.21
CA GLN A 154 12.32 -5.05 13.80
C GLN A 154 12.00 -4.14 12.61
N VAL A 155 11.12 -4.57 11.70
CA VAL A 155 10.67 -3.74 10.59
C VAL A 155 9.85 -2.55 11.10
N LEU A 156 8.97 -2.74 12.08
CA LEU A 156 8.19 -1.65 12.67
C LEU A 156 9.08 -0.60 13.34
N GLU A 157 10.15 -1.01 14.03
CA GLU A 157 11.17 -0.09 14.56
C GLU A 157 11.83 0.73 13.44
N ARG A 158 12.18 0.08 12.32
CA ARG A 158 12.76 0.76 11.15
C ARG A 158 11.79 1.71 10.47
N VAL A 159 10.49 1.39 10.46
CA VAL A 159 9.44 2.30 9.96
C VAL A 159 9.38 3.55 10.83
N GLU A 160 9.40 3.42 12.16
CA GLU A 160 9.40 4.57 13.07
C GLU A 160 10.64 5.45 12.86
N GLU A 161 11.82 4.85 12.73
CA GLU A 161 13.06 5.59 12.41
C GLU A 161 12.97 6.32 11.07
N TRP A 162 12.45 5.66 10.04
CA TRP A 162 12.26 6.26 8.72
C TRP A 162 11.28 7.43 8.79
N MET A 163 10.12 7.27 9.46
CA MET A 163 9.15 8.34 9.66
C MET A 163 9.75 9.55 10.38
N GLY A 164 10.62 9.31 11.37
CA GLY A 164 11.36 10.37 12.06
C GLY A 164 12.30 11.14 11.13
N LYS A 165 13.07 10.43 10.30
CA LYS A 165 13.98 11.03 9.30
C LYS A 165 13.22 11.83 8.23
N GLU A 166 12.04 11.36 7.84
CA GLU A 166 11.18 12.00 6.85
C GLU A 166 10.37 13.18 7.39
N GLY A 167 10.51 13.52 8.67
CA GLY A 167 9.78 14.62 9.34
C GLY A 167 8.29 14.34 9.54
N LEU A 168 7.85 13.10 9.38
CA LEU A 168 6.43 12.71 9.49
C LEU A 168 5.93 12.68 10.94
N LEU A 169 6.85 12.68 11.92
CA LEU A 169 6.53 12.70 13.35
C LEU A 169 6.37 14.12 13.92
N ASP A 170 6.61 15.17 13.12
CA ASP A 170 6.35 16.54 13.52
C ASP A 170 4.82 16.80 13.62
N PRO A 171 4.29 17.30 14.76
CA PRO A 171 2.86 17.56 14.92
C PRO A 171 2.26 18.57 13.92
N SER A 172 3.08 19.41 13.29
CA SER A 172 2.67 20.34 12.24
C SER A 172 2.52 19.67 10.86
N VAL A 173 3.09 18.48 10.68
CA VAL A 173 3.00 17.69 9.45
C VAL A 173 1.79 16.76 9.53
N LYS A 174 0.82 16.97 8.63
CA LYS A 174 -0.36 16.12 8.53
C LYS A 174 -0.12 15.04 7.49
N SER A 175 -0.02 13.79 7.92
CA SER A 175 0.04 12.63 7.03
C SER A 175 -1.05 11.61 7.36
N ILE A 176 -1.36 10.75 6.40
CA ILE A 176 -2.31 9.65 6.59
C ILE A 176 -1.86 8.41 5.80
N PHE A 177 -2.08 7.23 6.38
CA PHE A 177 -1.91 5.97 5.65
C PHE A 177 -3.08 5.71 4.70
N VAL A 178 -2.75 5.21 3.51
CA VAL A 178 -3.68 4.85 2.45
C VAL A 178 -3.37 3.41 2.05
N THR A 179 -4.36 2.52 2.07
CA THR A 179 -4.21 1.14 1.58
C THR A 179 -5.36 0.78 0.64
N CYS A 180 -5.21 -0.32 -0.09
CA CYS A 180 -6.26 -0.83 -0.98
C CYS A 180 -7.21 -1.73 -0.20
N GLY A 181 -8.20 -1.12 0.46
CA GLY A 181 -9.22 -1.83 1.22
C GLY A 181 -8.85 -2.01 2.70
N ASP A 182 -9.50 -2.98 3.34
CA ASP A 182 -9.41 -3.18 4.79
C ASP A 182 -8.31 -4.16 5.21
N TRP A 183 -7.80 -4.99 4.29
CA TRP A 183 -7.02 -6.17 4.64
C TRP A 183 -5.69 -5.82 5.35
N ASP A 184 -4.96 -4.81 4.88
CA ASP A 184 -3.65 -4.43 5.41
C ASP A 184 -3.68 -4.00 6.89
N LEU A 185 -4.43 -2.94 7.18
CA LEU A 185 -4.38 -2.34 8.52
C LEU A 185 -5.40 -2.95 9.48
N LYS A 186 -6.53 -3.47 8.99
CA LYS A 186 -7.58 -4.03 9.85
C LYS A 186 -7.33 -5.49 10.20
N LEU A 187 -6.69 -6.27 9.33
CA LEU A 187 -6.49 -7.71 9.54
C LEU A 187 -5.02 -8.07 9.78
N MET A 188 -4.07 -7.52 8.99
CA MET A 188 -2.67 -7.93 9.13
C MET A 188 -1.96 -7.25 10.30
N LEU A 189 -2.18 -5.95 10.53
CA LEU A 189 -1.54 -5.24 11.65
C LEU A 189 -2.21 -5.52 13.01
N THR A 190 -3.49 -5.91 13.04
CA THR A 190 -4.22 -6.21 14.28
C THR A 190 -4.07 -7.66 14.75
N ALA A 191 -3.55 -8.54 13.89
CA ALA A 191 -3.26 -9.94 14.21
C ALA A 191 -1.94 -10.12 14.99
N LEU A 192 -1.25 -9.02 15.31
CA LEU A 192 -0.11 -9.01 16.22
C LEU A 192 -0.57 -9.40 17.64
N PRO A 193 0.08 -10.40 18.29
CA PRO A 193 -0.28 -10.84 19.64
C PRO A 193 -0.03 -9.77 20.72
#